data_AF-A0A2H9ML97-F1
#
_entry.id   AF-A0A2H9ML97-F1
#
_cell.length_a   1.000
_cell.length_b   1.000
_cell.length_c   1.000
_cell.angle_alpha   90.00
_cell.angle_beta   90.00
_cell.angle_gamma   90.00
#
_symmetry.space_group_name_H-M   'P 1'
#
loop_
_entity.id
_entity.type
_entity.pdbx_description
1 polymer ?
#
loop_
_entity_poly.entity_id
_entity_poly.type
_entity_poly.pdbx_seq_one_letter_code
_entity_poly.pdbx_strand_id
1 'polypeptide(L)' 'MYHADVIINLKKGVADPEGVNTKKALEMLGFKVKDVSVAKIFRIKLGAKNKKDAEKKADEMCRKLLANPVIHDYKIVVK' A
#
# COMPACT_ATOMS: atom_id res chain seq x y z
N MET A 1 -5.24 10.89 19.48
CA MET A 1 -4.22 10.75 18.43
C MET A 1 -4.34 9.36 17.85
N TYR A 2 -4.26 9.21 16.52
CA TYR A 2 -4.49 7.95 15.81
C TYR A 2 -3.26 7.55 15.01
N HIS A 3 -3.14 6.25 14.73
CA HIS A 3 -2.14 5.72 13.80
C HIS A 3 -2.85 5.16 12.58
N ALA A 4 -2.47 5.61 11.39
CA ALA A 4 -3.00 5.10 10.13
C ALA A 4 -1.88 4.42 9.34
N ASP A 5 -2.10 3.16 8.96
CA ASP A 5 -1.29 2.48 7.96
C ASP A 5 -2.00 2.63 6.60
N VAL A 6 -1.36 3.30 5.66
CA VAL A 6 -1.82 3.45 4.28
C VAL A 6 -0.97 2.56 3.39
N ILE A 7 -1.57 1.51 2.83
CA ILE A 7 -0.91 0.52 1.98
C ILE A 7 -1.24 0.86 0.53
N ILE A 8 -0.22 1.20 -0.26
CA ILE A 8 -0.30 1.49 -1.69
C ILE A 8 0.16 0.26 -2.48
N ASN A 9 -0.68 -0.20 -3.41
CA ASN A 9 -0.38 -1.30 -4.32
C ASN A 9 -0.54 -0.83 -5.77
N LEU A 10 0.13 -1.51 -6.71
CA LEU A 10 -0.16 -1.34 -8.13
C LEU A 10 -1.54 -1.90 -8.46
N LYS A 11 -2.27 -1.23 -9.36
CA LYS A 11 -3.55 -1.71 -9.90
C LYS A 11 -3.37 -3.01 -10.66
N LYS A 12 -4.42 -3.83 -10.70
CA LYS A 12 -4.44 -5.04 -11.51
C LYS A 12 -4.16 -4.70 -12.98
N GLY A 13 -3.20 -5.40 -13.59
CA GLY A 13 -2.79 -5.21 -14.98
C GLY A 13 -1.66 -4.19 -15.15
N VAL A 14 -1.26 -3.46 -14.10
CA VAL A 14 -0.03 -2.68 -14.10
C VAL A 14 1.13 -3.63 -13.81
N ALA A 15 2.19 -3.55 -14.61
CA ALA A 15 3.37 -4.40 -14.42
C ALA A 15 4.06 -4.06 -13.09
N ASP A 16 4.42 -5.10 -12.34
CA ASP A 16 5.30 -5.03 -11.16
C ASP A 16 6.62 -5.77 -11.44
N PRO A 17 7.59 -5.12 -12.13
CA PRO A 17 8.87 -5.76 -12.43
C PRO A 17 9.65 -6.19 -11.18
N GLU A 18 9.49 -5.47 -10.07
CA GLU A 18 10.17 -5.75 -8.81
C GLU A 18 9.62 -7.03 -8.16
N GLY A 19 8.30 -7.16 -8.09
CA GLY A 19 7.64 -8.39 -7.62
C GLY A 19 8.03 -9.61 -8.47
N VAL A 20 8.03 -9.46 -9.81
CA VAL A 20 8.43 -10.54 -10.73
C VAL A 20 9.89 -10.95 -10.52
N ASN A 21 10.81 -10.00 -10.38
CA ASN A 21 12.22 -10.32 -10.15
C ASN A 21 12.45 -10.95 -8.77
N THR A 22 11.75 -10.47 -7.74
CA THR A 22 11.81 -11.02 -6.39
C THR A 22 11.29 -12.47 -6.36
N LYS A 23 10.18 -12.75 -7.07
CA LYS A 23 9.66 -14.12 -7.23
C LYS A 23 10.73 -15.04 -7.81
N LYS A 24 11.37 -14.65 -8.92
CA LYS A 24 12.43 -15.46 -9.57
C LYS A 24 13.59 -15.72 -8.61
N ALA A 25 14.02 -14.70 -7.87
CA ALA A 25 15.09 -14.84 -6.88
C ALA A 25 14.71 -15.85 -5.77
N LEU A 26 13.47 -15.81 -5.28
CA LEU A 26 12.98 -16.79 -4.30
C LEU A 26 12.92 -18.21 -4.85
N GLU A 27 12.48 -18.38 -6.10
CA GLU A 27 12.48 -19.68 -6.79
C GLU A 27 13.90 -20.25 -6.96
N MET A 28 14.88 -19.41 -7.31
CA MET A 28 16.30 -19.81 -7.40
C MET A 28 16.87 -20.24 -6.05
N LEU A 29 16.39 -19.68 -4.94
CA LEU A 29 16.74 -20.09 -3.58
C LEU A 29 16.00 -21.35 -3.11
N GLY A 30 15.16 -21.95 -3.96
CA GLY A 30 14.44 -23.20 -3.67
C GLY A 30 13.07 -23.01 -3.03
N PHE A 31 12.58 -21.78 -2.86
CA PHE A 31 11.25 -21.52 -2.32
C PHE A 31 10.17 -21.71 -3.40
N LYS A 32 9.11 -22.46 -3.07
CA LYS A 32 7.93 -22.61 -3.94
C LYS A 32 6.93 -21.49 -3.68
N VAL A 33 7.06 -20.38 -4.39
CA VAL A 33 6.16 -19.22 -4.30
C VAL A 33 5.25 -19.12 -5.52
N LYS A 34 3.95 -18.85 -5.31
CA LYS A 34 2.99 -18.71 -6.43
C LYS A 34 3.10 -17.34 -7.08
N ASP A 35 3.19 -16.30 -6.27
CA ASP A 35 3.22 -14.91 -6.72
C ASP A 35 3.91 -14.03 -5.67
N VAL A 36 4.44 -12.89 -6.13
CA VAL A 36 5.04 -11.85 -5.27
C VAL A 36 4.65 -10.49 -5.82
N SER A 37 4.16 -9.62 -4.94
CA SER A 37 3.86 -8.23 -5.25
C SER A 37 4.53 -7.30 -4.26
N VAL A 38 4.88 -6.10 -4.72
CA VAL A 38 5.49 -5.07 -3.89
C VAL A 38 4.45 -4.01 -3.54
N ALA A 39 4.45 -3.61 -2.27
CA ALA A 39 3.56 -2.59 -1.73
C ALA A 39 4.34 -1.55 -0.93
N LYS A 40 3.90 -0.30 -0.98
CA LYS A 40 4.45 0.79 -0.15
C LYS A 40 3.52 1.07 1.02
N ILE A 41 4.06 1.18 2.23
CA ILE A 41 3.28 1.50 3.43
C ILE A 41 3.71 2.85 3.99
N PHE A 42 2.77 3.79 4.10
CA PHE A 42 2.94 4.99 4.92
C PHE A 42 2.34 4.76 6.31
N ARG A 43 3.14 4.96 7.35
CA ARG A 43 2.68 4.92 8.75
C ARG A 43 2.55 6.33 9.28
N ILE A 44 1.32 6.78 9.51
CA ILE A 44 0.99 8.18 9.77
C ILE A 44 0.45 8.31 11.18
N LYS A 45 1.04 9.21 11.97
CA LYS A 45 0.45 9.67 13.24
C LYS A 45 -0.34 10.93 12.97
N LEU A 46 -1.64 10.95 13.31
CA LEU A 46 -2.50 12.11 13.04
C LEU A 46 -3.49 12.43 14.17
N GLY A 47 -3.78 13.71 14.32
CA GLY A 47 -4.86 14.21 15.16
C GLY A 47 -6.21 14.11 14.45
N ALA A 48 -7.20 13.52 15.10
CA ALA A 48 -8.56 13.41 14.58
C ALA A 48 -9.57 13.38 15.73
N LYS A 49 -10.82 13.78 15.43
CA LYS A 49 -11.91 13.83 16.40
C LYS A 49 -12.39 12.44 16.81
N ASN A 50 -12.35 11.49 15.88
CA ASN A 50 -12.71 10.10 16.05
C ASN A 50 -12.07 9.26 14.92
N LYS A 51 -12.26 7.93 14.97
CA LYS A 51 -11.70 7.01 13.96
C LYS A 51 -12.15 7.34 12.53
N LYS A 52 -13.43 7.67 12.33
CA LYS A 52 -13.99 8.02 11.00
C LYS A 52 -13.38 9.32 10.44
N ASP A 53 -13.10 10.29 11.30
CA ASP A 53 -12.39 11.52 10.94
C ASP A 53 -10.94 11.23 10.55
N ALA A 54 -10.25 10.33 11.27
CA ALA A 54 -8.90 9.90 10.90
C ALA A 54 -8.86 9.18 9.55
N GLU A 55 -9.84 8.29 9.28
CA GLU A 55 -9.98 7.60 8.00
C GLU A 55 -10.19 8.59 6.84
N LYS A 56 -11.08 9.58 7.02
CA LYS A 56 -11.32 10.63 6.01
C LYS A 56 -10.06 11.45 5.72
N LYS A 57 -9.32 11.85 6.75
CA LYS A 57 -8.07 12.61 6.58
C LYS A 57 -7.01 11.78 5.85
N ALA A 58 -6.86 10.51 6.20
CA ALA A 58 -5.94 9.62 5.51
C ALA A 58 -6.35 9.40 4.04
N ASP A 59 -7.64 9.26 3.74
CA ASP A 59 -8.17 9.16 2.37
C ASP A 59 -7.86 10.42 1.54
N GLU A 60 -8.04 11.59 2.14
CA GLU A 60 -7.69 12.86 1.51
C GLU A 60 -6.19 12.95 1.18
N MET A 61 -5.32 12.52 2.10
CA MET A 61 -3.87 12.44 1.85
C MET A 61 -3.54 11.51 0.68
N CYS A 62 -4.21 10.36 0.59
CA CYS A 62 -4.04 9.43 -0.53
C CYS A 62 -4.40 10.06 -1.87
N ARG A 63 -5.58 10.69 -1.96
CA ARG A 63 -6.06 11.31 -3.20
C ARG A 63 -5.21 12.49 -3.65
N LYS A 64 -4.69 13.28 -2.70
CA LYS A 64 -3.93 14.50 -3.01
C LYS A 64 -2.44 14.24 -3.27
N LEU A 65 -1.86 13.19 -2.69
CA LEU A 65 -0.41 13.02 -2.70
C LEU A 65 0.07 11.57 -2.72
N LEU A 66 -0.44 10.71 -1.83
CA LEU A 66 0.24 9.43 -1.57
C LEU A 66 0.03 8.38 -2.66
N ALA A 67 -1.07 8.48 -3.43
CA ALA A 67 -1.41 7.54 -4.48
C ALA A 67 -1.55 8.24 -5.83
N ASN A 68 -0.99 7.63 -6.88
CA ASN A 68 -1.30 8.01 -8.25
C ASN A 68 -2.58 7.27 -8.68
N PRO A 69 -3.70 7.95 -8.95
CA PRO A 69 -4.98 7.30 -9.23
C PRO A 69 -4.98 6.48 -10.53
N VAL A 70 -4.03 6.70 -11.44
CA VAL A 70 -3.94 5.96 -12.71
C VAL A 70 -3.40 4.55 -12.47
N ILE A 71 -2.42 4.39 -11.59
CA ILE A 71 -1.64 3.15 -11.45
C ILE A 71 -1.71 2.51 -10.06
N HIS A 72 -2.18 3.21 -9.04
CA HIS A 72 -2.23 2.71 -7.67
C HIS A 72 -3.64 2.50 -7.15
N ASP A 73 -3.81 1.42 -6.40
CA ASP A 73 -4.89 1.23 -5.42
C ASP A 73 -4.32 1.42 -4.01
N TYR A 74 -5.18 1.75 -3.04
CA TYR A 74 -4.74 1.85 -1.65
C TYR A 74 -5.78 1.34 -0.64
N LYS A 75 -5.26 0.92 0.52
CA LYS A 75 -6.04 0.50 1.68
C LYS A 75 -5.58 1.28 2.90
N ILE A 76 -6.56 1.73 3.71
CA ILE A 76 -6.31 2.48 4.94
C ILE A 76 -6.72 1.63 6.12
N VAL A 77 -5.84 1.55 7.13
CA VAL A 77 -6.11 0.89 8.41
C VAL A 77 -5.82 1.87 9.53
N VAL A 78 -6.87 2.35 10.20
CA VAL A 78 -6.73 3.24 11.37
C VAL A 78 -6.80 2.43 12.67
N LYS A 79 -5.82 2.67 13.53
CA LYS A 79 -5.62 2.12 14.88
C LYS A 79 -5.78 3.23 15.92
#